data_AF-A0A1W1DZL6-F1
#
_entry.id   AF-A0A1W1DZL6-F1
#
_cell.length_a   1.000
_cell.length_b   1.000
_cell.length_c   1.000
_cell.angle_alpha   90.00
_cell.angle_beta   90.00
_cell.angle_gamma   90.00
#
_symmetry.space_group_name_H-M   'P 1'
#
loop_
_entity.id
_entity.type
_entity.pdbx_description
1 polymer ?
#
loop_
_entity_poly.entity_id
_entity_poly.type
_entity_poly.pdbx_seq_one_letter_code
_entity_poly.pdbx_strand_id
1 'polypeptide(L)'
;MYAMADREEDLKIGVKSTAILFAKYDRVIIGVLQILLLLILVKIAIIFKLGMFYNLSLLIVAVLMVYHQKLIKNREKTACFKAFLHNNYIGLVVFTGIALKLSFFQ
;
A
#
# COMPACT_ATOMS: atom_id res chain seq x y z
N MET A 1 5.64 4.05 5.41
CA MET A 1 4.74 5.22 5.50
C MET A 1 4.59 5.68 6.94
N TYR A 2 4.13 4.83 7.87
CA TYR A 2 4.08 5.16 9.30
C TYR A 2 5.44 5.59 9.86
N ALA A 3 6.49 4.76 9.69
CA ALA A 3 7.85 5.13 10.10
C ALA A 3 8.40 6.41 9.45
N MET A 4 7.86 6.84 8.30
CA MET A 4 8.26 8.13 7.71
C MET A 4 7.66 9.31 8.47
N ALA A 5 6.46 9.15 9.02
CA ALA A 5 5.80 10.16 9.84
C ALA A 5 6.50 10.34 11.20
N ASP A 6 7.03 9.25 11.75
CA ASP A 6 7.68 9.24 13.07
C ASP A 6 9.19 9.57 13.02
N ARG A 7 9.75 9.73 11.81
CA ARG A 7 11.21 9.88 11.59
C ARG A 7 11.87 10.95 12.44
N GLU A 8 11.28 12.14 12.56
CA GLU A 8 11.86 13.23 13.36
C GLU A 8 11.84 12.93 14.86
N GLU A 9 10.80 12.24 15.33
CA GLU A 9 10.67 11.84 16.73
C GLU A 9 11.65 10.72 17.04
N ASP A 10 11.73 9.70 16.17
CA ASP A 10 12.71 8.61 16.25
C ASP A 10 14.14 9.13 16.37
N LEU A 11 14.49 10.17 15.59
CA LEU A 11 15.81 10.81 15.65
C LEU A 11 16.07 11.51 16.99
N LYS A 12 15.06 12.19 17.56
CA LYS A 12 15.19 12.90 18.85
C LYS A 12 15.43 11.94 20.02
N ILE A 13 14.81 10.76 19.98
CA ILE A 13 14.90 9.76 21.05
C ILE A 13 15.94 8.67 20.79
N GLY A 14 16.64 8.72 19.65
CA GLY A 14 17.70 7.77 19.28
C GLY A 14 17.21 6.39 18.81
N VAL A 15 15.94 6.27 18.41
CA VAL A 15 15.37 5.02 17.87
C VAL A 15 15.88 4.81 16.44
N LYS A 16 16.34 3.59 16.13
CA LYS A 16 16.85 3.22 14.80
C LYS A 16 15.75 2.63 13.92
N SER A 17 14.81 3.45 13.46
CA SER A 17 13.70 2.99 12.62
C SER A 17 14.12 2.74 11.16
N THR A 18 13.27 2.04 10.41
CA THR A 18 13.49 1.76 8.98
C THR A 18 13.53 3.05 8.13
N ALA A 19 12.84 4.11 8.55
CA ALA A 19 12.92 5.40 7.88
C ALA A 19 14.29 6.07 8.05
N ILE A 20 14.98 5.81 9.16
CA ILE A 20 16.35 6.25 9.39
C ILE A 20 17.34 5.36 8.62
N LEU A 21 17.17 4.04 8.69
CA LEU A 21 18.02 3.07 7.97
C LEU A 21 18.03 3.33 6.46
N PHE A 22 16.85 3.53 5.86
CA PHE A 22 16.73 3.73 4.43
C PHE A 22 16.83 5.20 4.00
N ALA A 23 16.80 6.15 4.95
CA ALA A 23 17.00 7.58 4.77
C ALA A 23 16.25 8.17 3.56
N LYS A 24 16.91 8.29 2.39
CA LYS A 24 16.34 8.85 1.16
C LYS A 24 15.69 7.80 0.24
N TYR A 25 15.94 6.52 0.48
CA TYR A 25 15.44 5.38 -0.30
C TYR A 25 14.13 4.81 0.24
N ASP A 26 13.68 5.29 1.40
CA ASP A 26 12.42 4.93 2.06
C ASP A 26 11.21 4.88 1.10
N ARG A 27 11.06 5.90 0.24
CA ARG A 27 9.99 5.97 -0.77
C ARG A 27 10.13 4.89 -1.84
N VAL A 28 11.35 4.68 -2.34
CA VAL A 28 11.63 3.69 -3.39
C VAL A 28 11.33 2.30 -2.86
N ILE A 29 11.78 1.99 -1.65
CA ILE A 29 11.55 0.68 -1.02
C ILE A 29 10.06 0.43 -0.81
N ILE A 30 9.30 1.42 -0.34
CA ILE A 30 7.84 1.29 -0.25
C ILE A 30 7.23 1.03 -1.63
N GLY A 31 7.74 1.68 -2.68
CA GLY A 31 7.31 1.43 -4.06
C GLY A 31 7.58 0.01 -4.53
N VAL A 32 8.78 -0.52 -4.26
CA VAL A 32 9.13 -1.91 -4.57
C VAL A 32 8.22 -2.88 -3.82
N LEU A 33 8.00 -2.66 -2.52
CA LEU A 33 7.12 -3.51 -1.72
C LEU A 33 5.67 -3.47 -2.21
N GLN A 34 5.17 -2.30 -2.65
CA GLN A 34 3.85 -2.16 -3.26
C GLN A 34 3.74 -2.93 -4.59
N ILE A 35 4.76 -2.87 -5.44
CA ILE A 35 4.82 -3.64 -6.70
C ILE A 35 4.83 -5.14 -6.40
N LEU A 36 5.67 -5.60 -5.46
CA LEU A 36 5.73 -7.00 -5.06
C LEU A 36 4.38 -7.49 -4.52
N LEU A 37 3.73 -6.70 -3.66
CA LEU A 37 2.39 -6.99 -3.16
C LEU A 37 1.39 -7.11 -4.31
N LEU A 38 1.38 -6.17 -5.25
CA LEU A 38 0.47 -6.20 -6.40
C LEU A 38 0.70 -7.44 -7.27
N LEU A 39 1.96 -7.83 -7.52
CA LEU A 39 2.29 -9.05 -8.25
C LEU A 39 1.80 -10.32 -7.53
N ILE A 40 1.91 -10.37 -6.20
CA ILE A 40 1.37 -11.48 -5.41
C ILE A 40 -0.15 -11.54 -5.54
N LEU A 41 -0.85 -10.40 -5.46
CA LEU A 41 -2.31 -10.34 -5.63
C LEU A 41 -2.75 -10.74 -7.05
N VAL A 42 -2.00 -10.35 -8.08
CA VAL A 42 -2.24 -10.80 -9.47
C VAL A 42 -2.04 -12.32 -9.59
N LYS A 43 -1.00 -12.88 -8.98
CA LYS A 43 -0.81 -14.34 -8.96
C LYS A 43 -1.97 -15.06 -8.29
N ILE A 44 -2.50 -14.52 -7.19
CA ILE A 44 -3.70 -15.05 -6.51
C ILE A 44 -4.90 -15.02 -7.48
N ALA A 45 -5.12 -13.92 -8.20
CA ALA A 45 -6.20 -13.82 -9.18
C ALA A 45 -6.15 -14.94 -10.22
N ILE A 46 -4.95 -15.26 -10.71
CA ILE A 46 -4.70 -16.28 -11.74
C ILE A 46 -4.94 -17.68 -11.16
N ILE A 47 -4.33 -18.01 -10.01
CA ILE A 47 -4.41 -19.34 -9.38
C ILE A 47 -5.87 -19.69 -9.05
N PHE A 48 -6.62 -18.75 -8.46
CA PHE A 48 -7.99 -18.96 -8.02
C PHE A 48 -9.05 -18.58 -9.06
N LYS A 49 -8.64 -18.14 -10.27
CA LYS A 49 -9.55 -17.71 -11.35
C LYS A 49 -10.64 -16.74 -10.86
N LEU A 50 -10.24 -15.73 -10.09
CA LEU A 50 -11.17 -14.82 -9.39
C LEU A 50 -11.99 -13.94 -10.34
N GLY A 51 -11.58 -13.79 -11.60
CA GLY A 51 -12.39 -13.16 -12.65
C GLY A 51 -12.47 -11.63 -12.55
N MET A 52 -13.45 -11.05 -13.25
CA MET A 52 -13.46 -9.62 -13.59
C MET A 52 -13.56 -8.70 -12.36
N PHE A 53 -14.43 -9.00 -11.39
CA PHE A 53 -14.63 -8.15 -10.21
C PHE A 53 -13.35 -8.01 -9.36
N TYR A 54 -12.62 -9.12 -9.19
CA TYR A 54 -11.33 -9.09 -8.49
C TYR A 54 -10.27 -8.35 -9.32
N ASN A 55 -10.20 -8.57 -10.63
CA ASN A 55 -9.24 -7.86 -11.48
C ASN A 55 -9.49 -6.34 -11.48
N LEU A 56 -10.75 -5.89 -11.42
CA LEU A 56 -11.08 -4.47 -11.29
C LEU A 56 -10.66 -3.91 -9.93
N SER A 57 -10.79 -4.69 -8.85
CA SER A 57 -10.30 -4.26 -7.54
C SER A 57 -8.77 -4.09 -7.53
N LEU A 58 -8.02 -4.95 -8.24
CA LEU A 58 -6.57 -4.78 -8.42
C LEU A 58 -6.20 -3.49 -9.16
N LEU A 59 -6.99 -3.09 -10.17
CA LEU A 59 -6.79 -1.81 -10.86
C LEU A 59 -6.95 -0.63 -9.88
N ILE A 60 -7.99 -0.67 -9.05
CA ILE A 60 -8.24 0.36 -8.02
C ILE A 60 -7.09 0.37 -6.99
N VAL A 61 -6.62 -0.79 -6.54
CA VAL A 61 -5.47 -0.91 -5.63
C VAL A 61 -4.21 -0.28 -6.24
N ALA A 62 -3.93 -0.51 -7.53
CA ALA A 62 -2.79 0.10 -8.21
C ALA A 62 -2.89 1.64 -8.21
N VAL A 63 -4.08 2.19 -8.47
CA VAL A 63 -4.33 3.65 -8.39
C VAL A 63 -4.11 4.17 -6.98
N LEU A 64 -4.60 3.47 -5.95
CA LEU A 64 -4.38 3.83 -4.55
C LEU A 64 -2.90 3.83 -4.17
N MET A 65 -2.14 2.82 -4.60
CA MET A 65 -0.69 2.76 -4.36
C MET A 65 0.05 3.95 -5.01
N VAL A 66 -0.32 4.33 -6.24
CA VAL A 66 0.22 5.52 -6.91
C VAL A 66 -0.14 6.80 -6.14
N TYR A 67 -1.37 6.89 -5.63
CA TYR A 67 -1.77 8.01 -4.78
C TYR A 67 -0.95 8.08 -3.48
N HIS A 68 -0.69 6.95 -2.81
CA HIS A 68 0.21 6.90 -1.66
C HIS A 68 1.63 7.35 -2.01
N GLN A 69 2.16 6.94 -3.17
CA GLN A 69 3.47 7.37 -3.66
C GLN A 69 3.56 8.87 -3.94
N LYS A 70 2.44 9.51 -4.30
CA LYS A 70 2.34 10.96 -4.44
C LYS A 70 2.31 11.65 -3.08
N LEU A 71 1.50 11.16 -2.14
CA LEU A 71 1.40 11.71 -0.78
C LEU A 71 2.75 11.69 -0.04
N ILE A 72 3.50 10.59 -0.12
CA ILE A 72 4.77 10.45 0.61
C ILE A 72 5.97 11.08 -0.12
N LYS A 73 5.76 11.74 -1.28
CA LYS A 73 6.84 12.29 -2.10
C LYS A 73 7.71 13.29 -1.32
N ASN A 74 7.07 14.20 -0.59
CA ASN A 74 7.74 15.26 0.15
C ASN A 74 8.17 14.85 1.57
N ARG A 75 7.78 13.64 2.02
CA ARG A 75 8.06 13.12 3.38
C ARG A 75 7.53 14.01 4.51
N GLU A 76 6.47 14.76 4.24
CA GLU A 76 5.77 15.55 5.25
C GLU A 76 5.03 14.61 6.22
N LYS A 77 5.25 14.80 7.52
CA LYS A 77 4.68 13.93 8.58
C LYS A 77 3.19 13.68 8.41
N THR A 78 2.40 14.75 8.25
CA THR A 78 0.94 14.69 8.10
C THR A 78 0.51 13.94 6.85
N ALA A 79 1.20 14.15 5.72
CA ALA A 79 0.92 13.46 4.47
C ALA A 79 1.29 11.96 4.53
N CYS A 80 2.41 11.62 5.17
CA CYS A 80 2.82 10.24 5.41
C CYS A 80 1.85 9.49 6.33
N PHE A 81 1.37 10.16 7.38
CA PHE A 81 0.35 9.59 8.27
C PHE A 81 -1.00 9.42 7.57
N LYS A 82 -1.41 10.40 6.75
CA LYS A 82 -2.59 10.29 5.88
C LYS A 82 -2.47 9.10 4.93
N ALA A 83 -1.31 8.91 4.28
CA ALA A 83 -1.07 7.78 3.40
C ALA A 83 -1.14 6.44 4.16
N PHE A 84 -0.63 6.40 5.40
CA PHE A 84 -0.74 5.23 6.28
C PHE A 84 -2.19 4.89 6.61
N LEU A 85 -3.00 5.85 7.08
CA LEU A 85 -4.42 5.60 7.36
C LEU A 85 -5.19 5.18 6.11
N HIS A 86 -4.90 5.82 4.98
CA HIS A 86 -5.53 5.49 3.70
C HIS A 86 -5.09 4.11 3.16
N ASN A 87 -4.01 3.52 3.68
CA ASN A 87 -3.56 2.20 3.26
C ASN A 87 -4.58 1.10 3.58
N ASN A 88 -5.43 1.29 4.60
CA ASN A 88 -6.52 0.36 4.93
C ASN A 88 -7.53 0.17 3.77
N TYR A 89 -7.69 1.17 2.90
CA TYR A 89 -8.56 1.05 1.72
C TYR A 89 -8.06 0.01 0.71
N ILE A 90 -6.76 -0.31 0.69
CA ILE A 90 -6.26 -1.41 -0.16
C ILE A 90 -6.89 -2.73 0.29
N GLY A 91 -6.89 -3.01 1.60
CA GLY A 91 -7.51 -4.21 2.16
C GLY A 91 -9.01 -4.25 1.90
N LEU A 92 -9.72 -3.14 2.11
CA LEU A 92 -11.15 -3.02 1.83
C LEU A 92 -11.47 -3.31 0.36
N VAL A 93 -10.75 -2.69 -0.58
CA VAL A 93 -10.98 -2.87 -2.02
C VAL A 93 -10.74 -4.32 -2.46
N VAL A 94 -9.65 -4.95 -2.00
CA VAL A 94 -9.38 -6.37 -2.29
C VAL A 94 -10.49 -7.26 -1.73
N PHE A 95 -10.88 -7.04 -0.47
CA PHE A 95 -11.94 -7.80 0.18
C PHE A 95 -13.28 -7.67 -0.56
N THR A 96 -13.68 -6.45 -0.93
CA THR A 96 -14.89 -6.21 -1.73
C THR A 96 -14.84 -6.91 -3.08
N GLY A 97 -13.68 -6.93 -3.76
CA GLY A 97 -13.52 -7.67 -5.02
C GLY A 97 -13.75 -9.18 -4.85
N ILE A 98 -13.27 -9.76 -3.74
CA ILE A 98 -13.52 -11.17 -3.39
C ILE A 98 -14.99 -11.39 -3.04
N ALA A 99 -15.58 -10.54 -2.21
CA ALA A 99 -16.97 -10.64 -1.79
C ALA A 99 -17.93 -10.56 -2.99
N LEU A 100 -17.72 -9.60 -3.89
CA LEU A 100 -18.50 -9.47 -5.13
C LEU A 100 -18.33 -10.71 -6.01
N LYS A 101 -17.11 -11.22 -6.18
CA LYS A 101 -16.91 -12.48 -6.90
C LYS A 101 -17.75 -13.61 -6.30
N LEU A 102 -17.77 -13.77 -4.99
CA LEU A 102 -18.57 -14.80 -4.33
C LEU A 102 -20.08 -14.57 -4.49
N SER A 103 -20.56 -13.33 -4.45
CA SER A 103 -21.98 -13.00 -4.60
C SER A 103 -22.53 -13.16 -6.02
N PHE A 104 -21.69 -12.95 -7.05
CA PHE A 104 -22.09 -13.08 -8.46
C PHE A 104 -21.69 -14.43 -9.09
N PHE A 105 -21.10 -15.34 -8.31
CA PHE A 105 -20.97 -16.76 -8.65
C PHE A 105 -22.18 -17.52 -8.06
N GLN A 106 -23.30 -17.40 -8.76
CA GLN A 106 -24.41 -18.35 -8.71
C GLN A 106 -24.36 -19.21 -9.98
#